data_AF-B5W4B2-F1
#
_entry.id   AF-B5W4B2-F1
#
_cell.length_a   1.000
_cell.length_b   1.000
_cell.length_c   1.000
_cell.angle_alpha   90.00
_cell.angle_beta   90.00
_cell.angle_gamma   90.00
#
_symmetry.space_group_name_H-M   'P 1'
#
loop_
_entity.id
_entity.type
_entity.pdbx_description
1 polymer ?
#
loop_
_entity_poly.entity_id
_entity_poly.type
_entity_poly.pdbx_seq_one_letter_code
_entity_poly.pdbx_strand_id
1 'polypeptide(L)' 'MAYMSGGEKSLTALQPYRPSPFYAFDEVDMFFDGANVELLAKMIKGEAEQAQFIVVSLRRPMMEASQQTWGHTS' A
#
# COMPACT_ATOMS: atom_id res chain seq x y z
N MET A 1 -21.49 17.58 -2.28
CA MET A 1 -20.27 17.23 -1.54
C MET A 1 -19.57 16.13 -2.30
N ALA A 2 -18.35 16.36 -2.78
CA ALA A 2 -17.67 15.47 -3.72
C ALA A 2 -17.33 14.12 -3.08
N TYR A 3 -17.77 13.02 -3.70
CA TYR A 3 -17.32 11.68 -3.36
C TYR A 3 -15.90 11.52 -3.87
N MET A 4 -14.92 11.57 -2.96
CA MET A 4 -13.54 11.20 -3.27
C MET A 4 -13.47 9.69 -3.52
N SER A 5 -12.83 9.29 -4.62
CA SER A 5 -12.63 7.90 -5.00
C SER A 5 -11.75 7.16 -3.99
N GLY A 6 -11.77 5.83 -4.01
CA GLY A 6 -10.91 5.00 -3.14
C GLY A 6 -9.43 5.37 -3.25
N GLY A 7 -8.95 5.67 -4.46
CA GLY A 7 -7.56 6.08 -4.71
C GLY A 7 -7.21 7.43 -4.08
N GLU A 8 -8.12 8.40 -4.08
CA GLU A 8 -7.90 9.72 -3.46
C GLU A 8 -7.85 9.62 -1.93
N LYS A 9 -8.61 8.70 -1.33
CA LYS A 9 -8.53 8.41 0.12
C LYS A 9 -7.18 7.78 0.48
N SER A 10 -6.70 6.83 -0.31
CA SER A 10 -5.40 6.18 -0.12
C SER A 10 -4.24 7.18 -0.25
N LEU A 11 -4.31 8.09 -1.22
CA LEU A 11 -3.30 9.14 -1.40
C LEU A 11 -3.32 10.17 -0.26
N THR A 12 -4.50 10.48 0.28
CA THR A 12 -4.64 11.41 1.42
C THR A 12 -4.20 10.77 2.75
N ALA A 13 -4.32 9.45 2.90
CA ALA A 13 -3.84 8.72 4.09
C ALA A 13 -2.30 8.67 4.20
N LEU A 14 -1.59 8.86 3.08
CA LEU A 14 -0.13 9.03 3.06
C LEU A 14 0.30 10.48 3.34
N GLN A 15 -0.62 11.43 3.53
CA GLN A 15 -0.24 12.73 4.07
C GLN A 15 0.16 12.58 5.54
N PRO A 16 1.27 13.19 5.99
CA PRO A 16 1.85 13.05 7.34
C PRO A 16 0.99 13.61 8.49
N TYR A 17 -0.29 13.92 8.24
CA TYR A 17 -1.18 14.54 9.21
C TYR A 17 -1.80 13.56 10.22
N ARG A 18 -1.68 12.24 10.03
CA ARG A 18 -2.11 11.24 11.03
C ARG A 18 -1.16 10.06 11.07
N PRO A 19 -0.11 10.09 11.92
CA PRO A 19 0.67 8.89 12.19
C PRO A 19 -0.24 7.85 12.84
N SER A 20 -0.67 6.86 12.05
CA SER A 20 -1.38 5.70 12.55
C SER A 20 -0.37 4.60 12.89
N PRO A 21 -0.55 3.85 13.99
CA PRO A 21 0.32 2.71 14.31
C PRO A 21 0.22 1.59 13.25
N PHE A 22 -0.84 1.60 12.44
CA PHE A 22 -0.97 0.70 11.29
C PHE A 22 -1.74 1.32 10.12
N TYR A 23 -1.46 0.84 8.92
CA TYR A 23 -2.13 1.19 7.67
C TYR A 23 -2.56 -0.09 6.95
N ALA A 24 -3.75 -0.08 6.36
CA ALA A 24 -4.28 -1.16 5.55
C ALA A 24 -4.61 -0.64 4.15
N PHE A 25 -4.00 -1.22 3.12
CA PHE A 25 -4.24 -0.89 1.73
C PHE A 25 -4.83 -2.10 1.00
N ASP A 26 -5.94 -1.88 0.30
CA ASP A 26 -6.61 -2.88 -0.51
C ASP A 26 -6.44 -2.49 -1.99
N GLU A 27 -5.77 -3.34 -2.78
CA GLU A 27 -5.58 -3.19 -4.22
C GLU A 27 -5.01 -1.82 -4.67
N VAL A 28 -4.25 -1.14 -3.79
CA VAL A 28 -3.71 0.21 -4.04
C VAL A 28 -2.81 0.28 -5.28
N ASP A 29 -2.21 -0.85 -5.65
CA ASP A 29 -1.28 -1.03 -6.75
C ASP A 29 -1.96 -1.31 -8.11
N MET A 30 -3.29 -1.50 -8.15
CA MET A 30 -4.03 -1.75 -9.39
C MET A 30 -4.07 -0.53 -10.33
N PHE A 31 -3.92 0.68 -9.79
CA PHE A 31 -3.94 1.92 -10.57
C PHE A 31 -2.55 2.36 -11.06
N PHE A 32 -1.49 1.64 -10.69
CA PHE A 32 -0.11 2.00 -11.01
C PHE A 32 0.48 1.07 -12.08
N ASP A 33 1.36 1.62 -12.93
CA ASP A 33 2.19 0.83 -13.84
C ASP A 33 3.31 0.09 -13.08
N GLY A 34 4.02 -0.82 -13.76
CA GLY A 34 5.02 -1.67 -13.10
C GLY A 34 6.12 -0.90 -12.37
N ALA A 35 6.63 0.17 -12.97
CA ALA A 35 7.68 0.99 -12.37
C ALA A 35 7.19 1.74 -11.12
N ASN A 36 5.96 2.25 -11.16
CA ASN A 36 5.35 2.92 -10.02
C ASN A 36 4.98 1.95 -8.89
N VAL A 37 4.60 0.71 -9.21
CA VAL A 37 4.39 -0.35 -8.19
C VAL A 37 5.69 -0.69 -7.47
N GLU A 38 6.82 -0.76 -8.17
CA GLU A 38 8.13 -0.96 -7.53
C GLU A 38 8.52 0.20 -6.61
N LEU A 39 8.25 1.44 -7.02
CA LEU A 39 8.50 2.62 -6.19
C LEU A 39 7.62 2.61 -4.94
N LEU A 40 6.32 2.32 -5.10
CA LEU A 40 5.37 2.20 -3.99
C LEU A 40 5.81 1.11 -2.99
N ALA A 41 6.22 -0.05 -3.48
CA ALA A 41 6.72 -1.15 -2.66
C ALA A 41 7.94 -0.74 -1.82
N LYS A 42 8.88 -0.01 -2.41
CA LYS A 42 10.07 0.52 -1.70
C LYS A 42 9.69 1.56 -0.65
N MET A 43 8.75 2.45 -0.96
CA MET A 43 8.28 3.46 0.00
C MET A 43 7.61 2.82 1.21
N ILE A 44 6.66 1.90 0.98
CA ILE A 44 5.98 1.18 2.07
C ILE A 44 6.99 0.41 2.92
N LYS A 45 7.99 -0.24 2.30
CA LYS A 45 9.04 -0.95 3.02
C LYS A 45 9.87 -0.03 3.92
N GLY A 46 10.20 1.18 3.47
CA GLY A 46 10.93 2.16 4.28
C GLY A 46 10.10 2.67 5.46
N GLU A 47 8.82 2.97 5.23
CA GLU A 47 7.91 3.45 6.28
C GLU A 47 7.50 2.33 7.26
N ALA A 48 7.63 1.06 6.87
CA ALA A 48 7.30 -0.10 7.70
C ALA A 48 8.17 -0.23 8.96
N GLU A 49 9.29 0.49 9.03
CA GLU A 49 10.10 0.60 10.25
C GLU A 49 9.40 1.40 11.36
N GLN A 50 8.48 2.29 11.00
CA GLN A 50 7.81 3.21 11.92
C GLN A 50 6.31 2.90 12.11
N ALA A 51 5.68 2.17 11.19
CA ALA A 51 4.28 1.78 11.25
C ALA A 51 4.03 0.40 10.64
N GLN A 52 2.99 -0.31 11.07
CA GLN A 52 2.63 -1.60 10.49
C GLN A 52 1.84 -1.42 9.19
N PHE A 53 2.24 -2.07 8.11
CA PHE A 53 1.50 -2.05 6.84
C PHE A 53 0.90 -3.43 6.53
N ILE A 54 -0.40 -3.45 6.23
CA ILE A 54 -1.11 -4.60 5.68
C ILE A 54 -1.51 -4.23 4.27
N VAL A 55 -1.01 -4.96 3.27
CA VAL A 55 -1.31 -4.68 1.87
C VAL A 55 -1.88 -5.91 1.20
N VAL A 56 -3.07 -5.75 0.61
CA VAL A 56 -3.66 -6.74 -0.30
C VAL A 56 -3.27 -6.34 -1.71
N SER A 57 -2.56 -7.23 -2.41
CA SER A 57 -2.00 -6.98 -3.73
C SER A 57 -1.86 -8.29 -4.51
N LEU A 58 -2.02 -8.20 -5.83
CA LEU A 58 -1.73 -9.28 -6.78
C LEU A 58 -0.40 -9.10 -7.52
N ARG A 59 0.33 -8.00 -7.26
CA ARG A 59 1.57 -7.65 -7.97
C ARG A 59 2.79 -8.24 -7.28
N ARG A 60 3.68 -8.86 -8.06
CA ARG A 60 4.93 -9.44 -7.55
C ARG A 60 5.81 -8.47 -6.78
N PRO A 61 6.07 -7.23 -7.22
CA PRO A 61 6.95 -6.32 -6.49
C PRO A 61 6.46 -6.01 -5.07
N MET A 62 5.14 -5.96 -4.85
CA MET A 62 4.54 -5.75 -3.53
C MET A 62 4.76 -6.97 -2.63
N MET A 63 4.56 -8.18 -3.16
CA MET A 63 4.82 -9.42 -2.41
C MET A 63 6.31 -9.56 -2.07
N GLU A 64 7.21 -9.29 -3.00
CA GLU A 64 8.66 -9.38 -2.82
C GLU A 64 9.22 -8.35 -1.82
N ALA A 65 8.58 -7.18 -1.72
CA ALA A 65 8.95 -6.16 -0.74
C ALA A 65 8.39 -6.44 0.68
N SER A 66 7.41 -7.35 0.80
CA SER A 66 6.74 -7.66 2.07
C SER A 66 7.66 -8.45 3.01
N GLN A 67 7.53 -8.20 4.31
CA GLN A 67 8.24 -9.00 5.32
C GLN A 67 7.61 -10.39 5.49
N GLN A 68 6.30 -10.50 5.27
CA GLN A 68 5.56 -11.76 5.29
C GLN A 68 4.39 -11.69 4.31
N THR A 69 4.25 -12.74 3.50
CA THR A 69 3.15 -12.87 2.53
C THR A 69 2.18 -13.95 2.99
N TRP A 70 0.88 -13.65 2.99
CA TRP A 70 -0.19 -14.62 3.24
C TRP A 70 -1.01 -14.78 1.95
N GLY A 71 -0.96 -15.96 1.33
CA GLY A 71 -1.68 -16.25 0.10
C GLY A 71 -2.93 -17.11 0.36
N HIS A 72 -4.03 -16.77 -0.31
CA HIS A 72 -5.16 -17.68 -0.47
C HIS A 72 -5.08 -18.30 -1.86
N THR A 73 -4.99 -19.63 -1.95
CA THR A 73 -5.15 -20.37 -3.20
C THR A 73 -6.44 -21.17 -3.06
N SER A 74 -7.42 -20.87 -3.92
CA SER A 74 -8.69 -21.61 -3.98
C SER A 74 -8.68 -22.67 -5.06
#